data_AF-A0A1H1DUN5-F1
#
_entry.id   AF-A0A1H1DUN5-F1
#
_cell.length_a   1.000
_cell.length_b   1.000
_cell.length_c   1.000
_cell.angle_alpha   90.00
_cell.angle_beta   90.00
_cell.angle_gamma   90.00
#
_symmetry.space_group_name_H-M   'P 1'
#
loop_
_entity.id
_entity.type
_entity.pdbx_description
1 polymer ?
#
loop_
_entity_poly.entity_id
_entity_poly.type
_entity_poly.pdbx_seq_one_letter_code
_entity_poly.pdbx_strand_id
1 'polypeptide(L)'
;MYKKNYLKILGDYFEKLLLSLSVVFVLFGCTTDENNDNEGSENATQENQSLEEQIKNIVKENSYNPKDIVDYDLKGNYIYVYSYSTRNGLTSMLIKNNSNGLEWVTSWVSIQTSSLGHKGTAPIVTIIQPEDTDVKDVRVFGKPAKLTQTTIEFTEDFSQEVKFWVYYSDNKEEVLDGFDEDIEYIK
;
A
#
# COMPACT_ATOMS: atom_id res chain seq x y z
N MET A 1 -35.93 -55.66 43.30
CA MET A 1 -35.89 -54.25 43.72
C MET A 1 -34.95 -53.52 42.77
N TYR A 2 -35.48 -52.65 41.88
CA TYR A 2 -34.81 -51.73 40.91
C TYR A 2 -33.88 -52.36 39.83
N LYS A 3 -33.83 -51.99 38.54
CA LYS A 3 -34.53 -51.01 37.69
C LYS A 3 -34.28 -51.39 36.21
N LYS A 4 -35.31 -51.11 35.40
CA LYS A 4 -35.53 -51.19 33.94
C LYS A 4 -34.45 -50.62 32.98
N ASN A 5 -34.53 -51.15 31.74
CA ASN A 5 -34.51 -50.48 30.42
C ASN A 5 -33.47 -49.40 30.14
N TYR A 6 -32.55 -49.63 29.20
CA TYR A 6 -32.06 -48.57 28.27
C TYR A 6 -31.47 -49.05 26.93
N LEU A 7 -31.34 -50.36 26.66
CA LEU A 7 -30.55 -50.84 25.51
C LEU A 7 -31.35 -51.34 24.29
N LYS A 8 -32.63 -50.98 24.15
CA LYS A 8 -33.47 -51.40 23.01
C LYS A 8 -34.13 -50.25 22.24
N ILE A 9 -33.61 -49.03 22.36
CA ILE A 9 -34.19 -47.81 21.74
C ILE A 9 -33.27 -47.22 20.65
N LEU A 10 -32.04 -47.71 20.49
CA LEU A 10 -31.09 -47.16 19.51
C LEU A 10 -30.97 -47.94 18.18
N GLY A 11 -31.75 -49.02 17.99
CA GLY A 11 -31.60 -49.91 16.83
C GLY A 11 -32.69 -49.82 15.75
N ASP A 12 -33.87 -49.26 16.03
CA ASP A 12 -35.07 -49.42 15.17
C ASP A 12 -35.55 -48.14 14.47
N TYR A 13 -34.85 -47.01 14.63
CA TYR A 13 -35.27 -45.72 14.04
C TYR A 13 -34.50 -45.30 12.78
N PHE A 14 -33.47 -46.05 12.37
CA PHE A 14 -32.64 -45.69 11.22
C PHE A 14 -33.07 -46.35 9.89
N GLU A 15 -33.94 -47.35 9.91
CA GLU A 15 -34.35 -48.11 8.72
C GLU A 15 -35.67 -47.65 8.08
N LYS A 16 -36.32 -46.59 8.59
CA LYS A 16 -37.63 -46.15 8.10
C LYS A 16 -37.72 -44.67 7.69
N LEU A 17 -36.60 -43.96 7.60
CA LEU A 17 -36.60 -42.57 7.14
C LEU A 17 -36.16 -42.45 5.67
N LEU A 18 -37.13 -42.76 4.79
CA LEU A 18 -37.39 -41.98 3.58
C LEU A 18 -36.40 -42.12 2.41
N LEU A 19 -36.30 -43.36 1.90
CA LEU A 19 -36.57 -43.60 0.49
C LEU A 19 -37.98 -43.04 0.15
N SER A 20 -38.08 -41.81 -0.35
CA SER A 20 -39.27 -41.28 -1.05
C SER A 20 -39.21 -39.74 -1.19
N LEU A 21 -38.62 -39.22 -2.27
CA LEU A 21 -39.37 -38.45 -3.27
C LEU A 21 -38.45 -38.06 -4.44
N SER A 22 -38.84 -38.54 -5.61
CA SER A 22 -38.21 -38.31 -6.90
C SER A 22 -38.44 -36.89 -7.42
N VAL A 23 -37.39 -36.29 -7.98
CA VAL A 23 -37.30 -35.74 -9.35
C VAL A 23 -38.56 -35.05 -9.93
N VAL A 24 -38.40 -33.72 -10.12
CA VAL A 24 -38.93 -32.87 -11.22
C VAL A 24 -40.39 -32.40 -11.16
N PHE A 25 -40.57 -31.10 -10.88
CA PHE A 25 -41.46 -30.21 -11.63
C PHE A 25 -40.75 -28.85 -11.77
N VAL A 26 -40.17 -28.57 -12.94
CA VAL A 26 -40.74 -27.77 -14.04
C VAL A 26 -40.50 -26.27 -13.84
N LEU A 27 -39.49 -25.80 -14.59
CA LEU A 27 -39.39 -24.50 -15.23
C LEU A 27 -40.79 -23.95 -15.57
N PHE A 28 -41.18 -22.81 -14.99
CA PHE A 28 -41.98 -21.74 -15.62
C PHE A 28 -42.25 -20.66 -14.57
N GLY A 29 -41.75 -19.45 -14.79
CA GLY A 29 -42.09 -18.29 -13.97
C GLY A 29 -41.13 -17.12 -14.14
N CYS A 30 -40.93 -16.62 -15.36
CA CYS A 30 -40.62 -15.21 -15.52
C CYS A 30 -41.84 -14.43 -15.01
N THR A 31 -41.71 -13.75 -13.88
CA THR A 31 -42.68 -12.72 -13.45
C THR A 31 -41.94 -11.40 -13.39
N THR A 32 -42.15 -10.57 -14.40
CA THR A 32 -41.87 -9.15 -14.37
C THR A 32 -42.95 -8.48 -13.52
N ASP A 33 -42.60 -7.99 -12.33
CA ASP A 33 -42.73 -6.56 -11.94
C ASP A 33 -42.44 -6.34 -10.45
N GLU A 34 -41.58 -5.34 -10.21
CA GLU A 34 -41.37 -4.49 -9.04
C GLU A 34 -41.07 -5.05 -7.62
N ASN A 35 -39.91 -4.57 -7.14
CA ASN A 35 -39.46 -4.31 -5.76
C ASN A 35 -38.67 -5.37 -4.96
N ASN A 36 -37.55 -4.84 -4.44
CA ASN A 36 -36.76 -5.19 -3.27
C ASN A 36 -35.54 -6.11 -3.38
N ASP A 37 -34.40 -5.44 -3.14
CA ASP A 37 -33.31 -5.81 -2.24
C ASP A 37 -32.12 -6.65 -2.73
N ASN A 38 -30.97 -6.00 -2.54
CA ASN A 38 -29.62 -6.50 -2.26
C ASN A 38 -28.85 -7.19 -3.39
N GLU A 39 -27.79 -6.51 -3.87
CA GLU A 39 -26.44 -7.09 -3.81
C GLU A 39 -25.36 -6.00 -3.97
N GLY A 40 -24.62 -5.80 -2.88
CA GLY A 40 -23.21 -5.38 -2.84
C GLY A 40 -22.73 -4.33 -3.83
N SER A 41 -22.80 -3.06 -3.43
CA SER A 41 -21.73 -2.13 -3.81
C SER A 41 -21.27 -1.40 -2.55
N GLU A 42 -20.26 -1.98 -1.90
CA GLU A 42 -19.43 -1.32 -0.89
C GLU A 42 -18.60 -0.19 -1.55
N ASN A 43 -19.26 0.77 -2.19
CA ASN A 43 -18.63 1.96 -2.77
C ASN A 43 -19.18 3.22 -2.09
N ALA A 44 -19.20 3.22 -0.76
CA ALA A 44 -19.67 4.38 0.00
C ALA A 44 -18.95 4.55 1.35
N THR A 45 -17.61 4.52 1.36
CA THR A 45 -16.83 4.99 2.53
C THR A 45 -15.47 5.62 2.18
N GLN A 46 -15.25 6.09 0.95
CA GLN A 46 -13.99 6.79 0.61
C GLN A 46 -14.05 8.31 0.79
N GLU A 47 -15.23 8.92 0.91
CA GLU A 47 -15.37 10.39 0.81
C GLU A 47 -14.95 11.21 2.04
N ASN A 48 -14.46 10.60 3.13
CA ASN A 48 -14.15 11.37 4.36
C ASN A 48 -12.85 10.99 5.08
N GLN A 49 -11.95 10.26 4.42
CA GLN A 49 -10.64 9.94 4.98
C GLN A 49 -9.61 11.01 4.60
N SER A 50 -8.72 11.37 5.53
CA SER A 50 -7.60 12.26 5.24
C SER A 50 -6.66 11.64 4.20
N LEU A 51 -5.91 12.48 3.48
CA LEU A 51 -4.94 12.02 2.49
C LEU A 51 -3.93 11.04 3.11
N GLU A 52 -3.47 11.34 4.32
CA GLU A 52 -2.53 10.48 5.05
C GLU A 52 -3.12 9.09 5.34
N GLU A 53 -4.38 9.01 5.75
CA GLU A 53 -5.04 7.72 5.97
C GLU A 53 -5.26 6.96 4.66
N GLN A 54 -5.57 7.65 3.57
CA GLN A 54 -5.66 7.01 2.24
C GLN A 54 -4.32 6.44 1.79
N ILE A 55 -3.20 7.16 2.02
CA ILE A 55 -1.85 6.66 1.75
C ILE A 55 -1.56 5.41 2.60
N LYS A 56 -1.85 5.47 3.91
CA LYS A 56 -1.65 4.32 4.82
C LYS A 56 -2.45 3.10 4.38
N ASN A 57 -3.68 3.29 3.90
CA ASN A 57 -4.51 2.21 3.38
C ASN A 57 -3.88 1.55 2.16
N ILE A 58 -3.42 2.34 1.17
CA ILE A 58 -2.71 1.79 0.00
C ILE A 58 -1.46 1.03 0.41
N VAL A 59 -0.66 1.58 1.33
CA VAL A 59 0.56 0.91 1.80
C VAL A 59 0.22 -0.44 2.45
N LYS A 60 -0.82 -0.46 3.28
CA LYS A 60 -1.30 -1.67 3.96
C LYS A 60 -1.87 -2.71 2.98
N GLU A 61 -2.69 -2.29 2.03
CA GLU A 61 -3.31 -3.15 1.00
C GLU A 61 -2.24 -3.86 0.16
N ASN A 62 -1.08 -3.24 0.00
CA ASN A 62 0.05 -3.78 -0.73
C ASN A 62 1.08 -4.53 0.16
N SER A 63 0.68 -4.94 1.36
CA SER A 63 1.48 -5.75 2.30
C SER A 63 2.72 -5.04 2.88
N TYR A 64 2.71 -3.71 2.95
CA TYR A 64 3.73 -2.93 3.64
C TYR A 64 3.19 -2.37 4.96
N ASN A 65 4.07 -2.03 5.89
CA ASN A 65 3.69 -1.49 7.19
C ASN A 65 3.53 0.04 7.09
N PRO A 66 2.33 0.61 7.32
CA PRO A 66 2.12 2.05 7.23
C PRO A 66 2.90 2.85 8.27
N LYS A 67 3.36 2.22 9.35
CA LYS A 67 4.21 2.87 10.37
C LYS A 67 5.63 3.13 9.88
N ASP A 68 6.05 2.49 8.80
CA ASP A 68 7.39 2.66 8.24
C ASP A 68 7.46 3.91 7.35
N ILE A 69 6.34 4.58 7.06
CA ILE A 69 6.30 5.83 6.28
C ILE A 69 7.01 6.94 7.06
N VAL A 70 8.00 7.57 6.43
CA VAL A 70 8.80 8.64 7.03
C VAL A 70 8.40 10.02 6.55
N ASP A 71 7.99 10.15 5.29
CA ASP A 71 7.54 11.41 4.69
C ASP A 71 6.76 11.11 3.39
N TYR A 72 6.05 12.11 2.88
CA TYR A 72 5.51 12.09 1.52
C TYR A 72 5.52 13.48 0.91
N ASP A 73 5.64 13.52 -0.42
CA ASP A 73 5.64 14.76 -1.19
C ASP A 73 4.61 14.72 -2.31
N LEU A 74 3.94 15.85 -2.51
CA LEU A 74 2.94 16.04 -3.57
C LEU A 74 3.57 16.78 -4.75
N LYS A 75 3.45 16.21 -5.96
CA LYS A 75 3.85 16.83 -7.22
C LYS A 75 2.74 16.68 -8.25
N GLY A 76 1.91 17.70 -8.36
CA GLY A 76 0.70 17.66 -9.19
C GLY A 76 -0.22 16.52 -8.75
N ASN A 77 -0.48 15.59 -9.65
CA ASN A 77 -1.33 14.42 -9.40
C ASN A 77 -0.54 13.20 -8.88
N TYR A 78 0.71 13.38 -8.46
CA TYR A 78 1.56 12.29 -7.98
C TYR A 78 1.95 12.52 -6.53
N ILE A 79 2.03 11.41 -5.79
CA ILE A 79 2.46 11.37 -4.39
C ILE A 79 3.65 10.42 -4.31
N TYR A 80 4.79 10.96 -3.90
CA TYR A 80 5.99 10.18 -3.61
C TYR A 80 5.98 9.87 -2.13
N VAL A 81 5.95 8.59 -1.79
CA VAL A 81 5.90 8.13 -0.39
C VAL A 81 7.24 7.51 -0.07
N TYR A 82 7.85 7.95 1.02
CA TYR A 82 9.13 7.48 1.51
C TYR A 82 8.90 6.61 2.73
N SER A 83 9.56 5.45 2.79
CA SER A 83 9.51 4.59 3.96
C SER A 83 10.90 4.12 4.37
N TYR A 84 11.07 3.82 5.65
CA TYR A 84 12.30 3.28 6.18
C TYR A 84 12.02 2.10 7.09
N SER A 85 12.75 1.00 6.88
CA SER A 85 12.77 -0.13 7.79
C SER A 85 14.19 -0.66 7.93
N THR A 86 14.53 -1.23 9.08
CA THR A 86 15.86 -1.85 9.31
C THR A 86 16.15 -2.99 8.33
N ARG A 87 15.11 -3.60 7.76
CA ARG A 87 15.24 -4.69 6.78
C ARG A 87 15.53 -4.19 5.36
N ASN A 88 14.88 -3.11 4.93
CA ASN A 88 14.90 -2.68 3.53
C ASN A 88 15.67 -1.37 3.30
N GLY A 89 16.11 -0.70 4.38
CA GLY A 89 16.65 0.66 4.31
C GLY A 89 15.57 1.67 3.90
N LEU A 90 16.02 2.78 3.32
CA LEU A 90 15.14 3.77 2.69
C LEU A 90 14.59 3.22 1.37
N THR A 91 13.27 3.31 1.21
CA THR A 91 12.57 2.95 -0.02
C THR A 91 11.58 4.02 -0.39
N SER A 92 11.21 4.10 -1.66
CA SER A 92 10.13 4.99 -2.11
C SER A 92 9.15 4.29 -3.04
N MET A 93 7.91 4.76 -3.03
CA MET A 93 6.86 4.35 -3.96
C MET A 93 6.14 5.57 -4.54
N LEU A 94 5.49 5.35 -5.68
CA LEU A 94 4.72 6.37 -6.38
C LEU A 94 3.22 6.01 -6.37
N ILE A 95 2.39 6.94 -5.91
CA ILE A 95 0.93 6.90 -6.02
C ILE A 95 0.50 7.99 -7.01
N LYS A 96 -0.53 7.73 -7.81
CA LYS A 96 -1.23 8.73 -8.61
C LYS A 96 -2.57 9.04 -7.99
N ASN A 97 -2.84 10.32 -7.78
CA ASN A 97 -4.12 10.84 -7.39
C ASN A 97 -4.95 11.16 -8.65
N ASN A 98 -6.10 10.52 -8.81
CA ASN A 98 -7.00 10.73 -9.93
C ASN A 98 -8.44 10.94 -9.43
N SER A 99 -9.38 11.21 -10.34
CA SER A 99 -10.79 11.47 -9.97
C SER A 99 -11.48 10.31 -9.26
N ASN A 100 -10.95 9.09 -9.40
CA ASN A 100 -11.47 7.87 -8.79
C ASN A 100 -10.72 7.50 -7.49
N GLY A 101 -9.82 8.38 -7.01
CA GLY A 101 -9.03 8.17 -5.81
C GLY A 101 -7.54 7.95 -6.07
N LEU A 102 -6.88 7.38 -5.07
CA LEU A 102 -5.44 7.09 -5.11
C LEU A 102 -5.16 5.72 -5.74
N GLU A 103 -4.20 5.67 -6.66
CA GLU A 103 -3.79 4.47 -7.41
C GLU A 103 -2.29 4.20 -7.21
N TRP A 104 -1.92 2.96 -6.92
CA TRP A 104 -0.51 2.57 -6.82
C TRP A 104 0.12 2.42 -8.21
N VAL A 105 1.19 3.18 -8.48
CA VAL A 105 1.80 3.28 -9.82
C VAL A 105 3.13 2.53 -9.94
N THR A 106 3.96 2.58 -8.90
CA THR A 106 5.29 1.96 -8.93
C THR A 106 5.62 1.38 -7.56
N SER A 107 6.09 0.13 -7.58
CA SER A 107 6.49 -0.60 -6.39
C SER A 107 7.69 0.02 -5.70
N TRP A 108 7.95 -0.39 -4.46
CA TRP A 108 9.06 0.13 -3.67
C TRP A 108 10.40 -0.11 -4.36
N VAL A 109 11.17 0.97 -4.51
CA VAL A 109 12.55 0.90 -4.98
C VAL A 109 13.47 1.23 -3.81
N SER A 110 14.47 0.37 -3.58
CA SER A 110 15.51 0.59 -2.57
C SER A 110 16.42 1.72 -3.01
N ILE A 111 16.79 2.58 -2.07
CA ILE A 111 17.51 3.82 -2.33
C ILE A 111 18.85 3.78 -1.58
N GLN A 112 19.94 3.92 -2.34
CA GLN A 112 21.19 4.51 -1.84
C GLN A 112 21.38 5.84 -2.58
N THR A 113 21.44 5.73 -3.92
CA THR A 113 21.23 6.82 -4.88
C THR A 113 20.37 6.24 -5.99
N SER A 114 19.16 6.76 -6.21
CA SER A 114 18.31 6.27 -7.31
C SER A 114 17.48 7.38 -7.93
N SER A 115 17.34 7.32 -9.26
CA SER A 115 16.38 8.13 -10.00
C SER A 115 15.22 7.24 -10.43
N LEU A 116 14.00 7.64 -10.07
CA LEU A 116 12.78 6.99 -10.50
C LEU A 116 12.09 7.85 -11.54
N GLY A 117 11.95 7.31 -12.74
CA GLY A 117 11.09 7.83 -13.79
C GLY A 117 9.90 6.89 -13.98
N HIS A 118 8.69 7.45 -14.03
CA HIS A 118 7.52 6.72 -14.50
C HIS A 118 7.18 7.12 -15.94
N LYS A 119 6.75 6.15 -16.77
CA LYS A 119 6.28 6.42 -18.14
C LYS A 119 5.03 7.30 -18.05
N GLY A 120 5.13 8.55 -18.50
CA GLY A 120 4.05 9.54 -18.42
C GLY A 120 4.52 10.89 -17.88
N THR A 121 3.61 11.62 -17.26
CA THR A 121 3.81 13.01 -16.81
C THR A 121 4.36 13.17 -15.40
N ALA A 122 4.65 12.07 -14.69
CA ALA A 122 5.27 12.15 -13.37
C ALA A 122 6.67 12.77 -13.46
N PRO A 123 7.03 13.72 -12.59
CA PRO A 123 8.41 14.17 -12.48
C PRO A 123 9.37 12.99 -12.22
N ILE A 124 10.60 13.09 -12.68
CA ILE A 124 11.67 12.24 -12.17
C ILE A 124 11.91 12.65 -10.73
N VAL A 125 12.08 11.66 -9.87
CA VAL A 125 12.56 11.86 -8.50
C VAL A 125 13.92 11.22 -8.37
N THR A 126 14.87 11.98 -7.85
CA THR A 126 16.20 11.48 -7.48
C THR A 126 16.32 11.56 -5.97
N ILE A 127 16.60 10.42 -5.33
CA ILE A 127 16.69 10.31 -3.88
C ILE A 127 18.10 9.87 -3.52
N ILE A 128 18.71 10.58 -2.58
CA ILE A 128 20.11 10.45 -2.21
C ILE A 128 20.20 10.30 -0.70
N GLN A 129 20.78 9.19 -0.24
CA GLN A 129 21.11 8.95 1.16
C GLN A 129 22.63 8.75 1.27
N PRO A 130 23.40 9.84 1.52
CA PRO A 130 24.84 9.75 1.66
C PRO A 130 25.23 8.86 2.84
N GLU A 131 26.29 8.08 2.71
CA GLU A 131 26.90 7.36 3.85
C GLU A 131 27.63 8.32 4.80
N ASP A 132 28.10 9.46 4.27
CA ASP A 132 28.78 10.50 5.03
C ASP A 132 27.79 11.37 5.80
N THR A 133 27.84 11.31 7.13
CA THR A 133 26.94 12.02 8.02
C THR A 133 27.18 13.54 8.05
N ASP A 134 28.36 13.99 7.63
CA ASP A 134 28.75 15.41 7.69
C ASP A 134 28.20 16.22 6.50
N VAL A 135 27.51 15.59 5.55
CA VAL A 135 26.86 16.27 4.43
C VAL A 135 25.78 17.22 4.95
N LYS A 136 25.92 18.50 4.62
CA LYS A 136 24.99 19.58 4.99
C LYS A 136 24.01 19.91 3.88
N ASP A 137 24.43 19.78 2.63
CA ASP A 137 23.59 20.07 1.46
C ASP A 137 23.99 19.17 0.28
N VAL A 138 23.04 18.93 -0.61
CA VAL A 138 23.22 18.11 -1.81
C VAL A 138 22.65 18.87 -2.99
N ARG A 139 23.42 18.94 -4.08
CA ARG A 139 22.92 19.41 -5.37
C ARG A 139 22.87 18.27 -6.36
N VAL A 140 21.86 18.30 -7.22
CA VAL A 140 21.67 17.35 -8.31
C VAL A 140 21.49 18.17 -9.59
N PHE A 141 22.28 17.89 -10.62
CA PHE A 141 22.36 18.70 -11.84
C PHE A 141 22.57 20.20 -11.53
N GLY A 142 23.43 20.51 -10.56
CA GLY A 142 23.74 21.86 -10.10
C GLY A 142 22.63 22.59 -9.34
N LYS A 143 21.49 21.94 -9.05
CA LYS A 143 20.34 22.51 -8.34
C LYS A 143 20.21 21.92 -6.93
N PRO A 144 19.77 22.69 -5.92
CA PRO A 144 19.63 22.19 -4.55
C PRO A 144 18.55 21.10 -4.45
N ALA A 145 18.83 20.05 -3.69
CA ALA A 145 17.87 19.02 -3.32
C ALA A 145 17.21 19.36 -1.97
N LYS A 146 15.96 18.92 -1.78
CA LYS A 146 15.21 19.09 -0.53
C LYS A 146 15.73 18.09 0.50
N LEU A 147 16.16 18.56 1.67
CA LEU A 147 16.47 17.71 2.82
C LEU A 147 15.18 17.22 3.50
N THR A 148 15.08 15.92 3.74
CA THR A 148 14.14 15.31 4.68
C THR A 148 14.94 14.60 5.77
N GLN A 149 14.59 14.89 7.02
CA GLN A 149 15.26 14.33 8.19
C GLN A 149 14.21 14.01 9.26
N THR A 150 14.23 12.78 9.76
CA THR A 150 13.34 12.32 10.83
C THR A 150 14.06 11.36 11.76
N THR A 151 13.61 11.27 13.00
CA THR A 151 14.11 10.31 13.98
C THR A 151 13.06 9.23 14.16
N ILE A 152 13.44 7.98 13.92
CA ILE A 152 12.59 6.80 14.12
C ILE A 152 12.98 6.15 15.44
N GLU A 153 12.01 6.03 16.35
CA GLU A 153 12.16 5.30 17.60
C GLU A 153 11.76 3.84 17.39
N PHE A 154 12.68 2.93 17.67
CA PHE A 154 12.41 1.48 17.62
C PHE A 154 12.11 0.93 19.01
N THR A 155 12.83 1.42 20.03
CA THR A 155 12.62 1.15 21.45
C THR A 155 12.91 2.43 22.26
N GLU A 156 12.63 2.42 23.56
CA GLU A 156 12.90 3.56 24.46
C GLU A 156 14.39 3.99 24.46
N ASP A 157 15.30 3.04 24.24
CA ASP A 157 16.75 3.27 24.28
C ASP A 157 17.41 3.25 22.88
N PHE A 158 16.64 3.00 21.82
CA PHE A 158 17.17 2.89 20.46
C PHE A 158 16.32 3.67 19.46
N SER A 159 16.93 4.71 18.93
CA SER A 159 16.41 5.49 17.81
C SER A 159 17.45 5.61 16.69
N GLN A 160 16.98 5.91 15.50
CA GLN A 160 17.84 6.15 14.35
C GLN A 160 17.37 7.40 13.61
N GLU A 161 18.33 8.26 13.27
CA GLU A 161 18.08 9.34 12.33
C GLU A 161 18.07 8.80 10.90
N VAL A 162 17.00 9.13 10.16
CA VAL A 162 16.88 8.89 8.73
C VAL A 162 16.95 10.25 8.04
N LYS A 163 18.05 10.45 7.30
CA LYS A 163 18.39 11.70 6.62
C LYS A 163 18.63 11.42 5.15
N PHE A 164 17.92 12.12 4.27
CA PHE A 164 18.03 11.95 2.82
C PHE A 164 17.65 13.23 2.08
N TRP A 165 18.07 13.33 0.82
CA TRP A 165 17.78 14.44 -0.06
C TRP A 165 16.94 13.99 -1.24
N VAL A 166 16.03 14.85 -1.66
CA VAL A 166 15.13 14.59 -2.79
C VAL A 166 15.22 15.73 -3.80
N TYR A 167 15.54 15.37 -5.03
CA TYR A 167 15.49 16.24 -6.18
C TYR A 167 14.36 15.81 -7.11
N TYR A 168 13.66 16.79 -7.70
CA TYR A 168 12.59 16.55 -8.66
C TYR A 168 12.89 17.26 -9.97
N SER A 169 12.64 16.58 -11.08
CA SER A 169 12.78 17.16 -12.40
C SER A 169 11.64 16.83 -13.35
N ASP A 170 11.14 17.84 -14.05
CA ASP A 170 10.26 17.64 -15.19
C ASP A 170 11.04 17.32 -16.47
N ASN A 171 12.36 17.56 -16.49
CA ASN A 171 13.22 17.22 -17.61
C ASN A 171 13.53 15.73 -17.59
N LYS A 172 13.01 14.99 -18.58
CA LYS A 172 13.17 13.54 -18.70
C LYS A 172 14.60 13.06 -18.92
N GLU A 173 15.51 13.97 -19.25
CA GLU A 173 16.93 13.70 -19.43
C GLU A 173 17.73 13.85 -18.12
N GLU A 174 17.18 14.49 -17.10
CA GLU A 174 17.81 14.62 -15.78
C GLU A 174 17.56 13.35 -14.93
N VAL A 175 18.03 12.21 -15.44
CA VAL A 175 18.05 10.91 -14.78
C VAL A 175 19.50 10.54 -14.53
N LEU A 176 19.85 10.13 -13.31
CA LEU A 176 21.18 9.61 -13.02
C LEU A 176 21.43 8.31 -13.80
N ASP A 177 22.49 8.26 -14.62
CA ASP A 177 22.84 7.13 -15.48
C ASP A 177 24.01 6.29 -14.94
N GLY A 178 24.28 6.38 -13.63
CA GLY A 178 25.23 5.55 -12.91
C GLY A 178 26.54 6.24 -12.53
N PHE A 179 26.74 7.50 -12.92
CA PHE A 179 27.85 8.32 -12.45
C PHE A 179 27.37 9.42 -11.52
N ASP A 180 28.00 9.52 -10.34
CA ASP A 180 27.71 10.53 -9.32
C ASP A 180 28.19 11.95 -9.71
N GLU A 181 28.63 12.18 -10.96
CA GLU A 181 29.16 13.47 -11.41
C GLU A 181 28.12 14.59 -11.36
N ASP A 182 26.83 14.24 -11.50
CA ASP A 182 25.72 15.18 -11.37
C ASP A 182 25.29 15.41 -9.91
N ILE A 183 25.98 14.80 -8.94
CA ILE A 183 25.72 14.96 -7.50
C ILE A 183 26.88 15.69 -6.83
N GLU A 184 26.57 16.84 -6.23
CA GLU A 184 27.54 17.60 -5.43
C GLU A 184 27.17 17.50 -3.94
N TYR A 185 28.10 17.00 -3.12
CA TYR A 185 27.97 16.97 -1.65
C TYR A 185 28.68 18.16 -1.01
N ILE A 186 27.96 18.92 -0.19
CA ILE A 186 28.47 20.11 0.51
C ILE A 186 28.60 19.80 1.99
N LYS A 187 29.75 20.10 2.59
CA LYS A 187 30.10 19.85 4.00
C LYS A 187 30.18 21.12 4.84
#